data_AF-A0A497JF46-F1
#
_entry.id   AF-A0A497JF46-F1
#
_cell.length_a   1.000
_cell.length_b   1.000
_cell.length_c   1.000
_cell.angle_alpha   90.00
_cell.angle_beta   90.00
_cell.angle_gamma   90.00
#
_symmetry.space_group_name_H-M   'P 1'
#
loop_
_entity.id
_entity.type
_entity.pdbx_description
1 polymer ?
#
loop_
_entity_poly.entity_id
_entity_poly.type
_entity_poly.pdbx_seq_one_letter_code
_entity_poly.pdbx_strand_id
1 'polypeptide(L)'
;MNAFDGAVTTLGIVMGFFIADVSDARVVLLTVFATAFALFISGFWSAYITEKAERIRDIIELEKKLLHTLKNSRMAKATKLIALEAAIVNGFSSALVALFIIIPFFLAQNSFIPLLHAFYLSISLALFVLAFLGAFLAALSHQSKLILATKMLFAGLLAIGFSLLLEAL
;
A
#
# COMPACT_ATOMS: atom_id res chain seq x y z
N MET A 1 2.84 6.99 2.89
CA MET A 1 3.56 5.71 2.69
C MET A 1 2.50 4.64 2.76
N ASN A 2 2.06 4.14 1.60
CA ASN A 2 0.85 3.33 1.49
C ASN A 2 0.93 2.26 0.38
N ALA A 3 1.86 2.44 -0.58
CA ALA A 3 2.24 1.42 -1.55
C ALA A 3 2.59 0.08 -0.88
N PHE A 4 3.21 0.12 0.30
CA PHE A 4 3.53 -1.06 1.10
C PHE A 4 2.26 -1.83 1.52
N ASP A 5 1.27 -1.14 2.05
CA ASP A 5 -0.02 -1.74 2.43
C ASP A 5 -0.70 -2.38 1.23
N GLY A 6 -0.69 -1.69 0.08
CA GLY A 6 -1.19 -2.22 -1.19
C GLY A 6 -0.52 -3.55 -1.56
N ALA A 7 0.81 -3.64 -1.40
CA ALA A 7 1.56 -4.85 -1.71
C ALA A 7 1.28 -5.99 -0.73
N VAL A 8 1.39 -5.75 0.58
CA VAL A 8 1.22 -6.80 1.61
C VAL A 8 -0.23 -7.29 1.67
N THR A 9 -1.22 -6.40 1.62
CA THR A 9 -2.64 -6.79 1.63
C THR A 9 -2.99 -7.61 0.40
N THR A 10 -2.52 -7.21 -0.79
CA THR A 10 -2.80 -7.96 -2.02
C THR A 10 -2.08 -9.31 -2.02
N LEU A 11 -0.83 -9.37 -1.57
CA LEU A 11 -0.11 -10.63 -1.40
C LEU A 11 -0.87 -11.59 -0.46
N GLY A 12 -1.36 -11.09 0.67
CA GLY A 12 -2.15 -11.89 1.61
C GLY A 12 -3.45 -12.44 0.99
N ILE A 13 -4.16 -11.62 0.21
CA ILE A 13 -5.37 -12.06 -0.51
C ILE A 13 -5.04 -13.11 -1.57
N VAL A 14 -4.00 -12.87 -2.39
CA VAL A 14 -3.58 -13.81 -3.44
C VAL A 14 -3.11 -15.14 -2.83
N MET A 15 -2.36 -15.11 -1.72
CA MET A 15 -1.98 -16.32 -0.99
C MET A 15 -3.19 -17.05 -0.38
N GLY A 16 -4.14 -16.32 0.20
CA GLY A 16 -5.36 -16.91 0.73
C GLY A 16 -6.17 -17.63 -0.34
N PHE A 17 -6.28 -17.04 -1.54
CA PHE A 17 -6.94 -17.69 -2.68
C PHE A 17 -6.16 -18.87 -3.26
N PHE A 18 -4.83 -18.79 -3.25
CA PHE A 18 -3.98 -19.89 -3.68
C PHE A 18 -4.20 -21.14 -2.81
N ILE A 19 -4.24 -20.94 -1.49
CA ILE A 19 -4.44 -22.01 -0.50
C ILE A 19 -5.87 -22.55 -0.52
N ALA A 20 -6.86 -21.68 -0.73
CA ALA A 20 -8.26 -22.07 -0.85
C ALA A 20 -8.60 -22.74 -2.20
N ASP A 21 -7.60 -23.02 -3.05
CA ASP A 21 -7.73 -23.61 -4.39
C ASP A 21 -8.78 -22.93 -5.28
N VAL A 22 -8.84 -21.60 -5.19
CA VAL A 22 -9.82 -20.81 -5.96
C VAL A 22 -9.51 -20.93 -7.45
N SER A 23 -10.46 -21.52 -8.18
CA SER A 23 -10.29 -21.87 -9.59
C SER A 23 -10.80 -20.81 -10.58
N ASP A 24 -11.39 -19.71 -10.09
CA ASP A 24 -11.93 -18.63 -10.92
C ASP A 24 -11.12 -17.33 -10.77
N ALA A 25 -10.42 -16.95 -11.84
CA ALA A 25 -9.68 -15.69 -11.93
C ALA A 25 -10.58 -14.45 -11.70
N ARG A 26 -11.88 -14.52 -12.05
CA ARG A 26 -12.81 -13.41 -11.87
C ARG A 26 -13.04 -13.10 -10.40
N VAL A 27 -13.10 -14.12 -9.54
CA VAL A 27 -13.25 -13.95 -8.09
C VAL A 27 -12.04 -13.18 -7.55
N VAL A 28 -10.83 -13.60 -7.94
CA VAL A 28 -9.59 -12.91 -7.53
C VAL A 28 -9.60 -11.45 -7.98
N LEU A 29 -9.90 -11.19 -9.25
CA LEU A 29 -9.95 -9.84 -9.79
C LEU A 29 -10.96 -8.97 -9.05
N LEU A 30 -12.22 -9.41 -8.92
CA LEU A 30 -13.28 -8.64 -8.27
C LEU A 30 -12.95 -8.33 -6.80
N THR A 31 -12.44 -9.32 -6.07
CA THR A 31 -12.04 -9.12 -4.67
C THR A 31 -10.91 -8.11 -4.58
N VAL A 32 -9.84 -8.24 -5.35
CA VAL A 32 -8.72 -7.30 -5.27
C VAL A 32 -9.11 -5.92 -5.79
N PHE A 33 -9.98 -5.78 -6.78
CA PHE A 33 -10.52 -4.49 -7.19
C PHE A 33 -11.30 -3.80 -6.06
N ALA A 34 -12.20 -4.54 -5.40
CA ALA A 34 -12.94 -4.03 -4.26
C ALA A 34 -11.99 -3.62 -3.12
N THR A 35 -10.99 -4.45 -2.84
CA THR A 35 -9.95 -4.14 -1.84
C THR A 35 -9.11 -2.94 -2.25
N ALA A 36 -8.71 -2.80 -3.50
CA ALA A 36 -7.93 -1.67 -3.99
C ALA A 36 -8.70 -0.35 -3.81
N PHE A 37 -10.01 -0.36 -4.08
CA PHE A 37 -10.87 0.79 -3.83
C PHE A 37 -11.04 1.07 -2.32
N ALA A 38 -11.17 0.04 -1.49
CA ALA A 38 -11.20 0.18 -0.04
C ALA A 38 -9.89 0.77 0.51
N LEU A 39 -8.74 0.30 0.01
CA LEU A 39 -7.41 0.83 0.34
C LEU A 39 -7.23 2.28 -0.13
N PHE A 40 -7.79 2.64 -1.28
CA PHE A 40 -7.82 4.03 -1.74
C PHE A 40 -8.56 4.92 -0.74
N ILE A 41 -9.80 4.55 -0.37
CA ILE A 41 -10.62 5.34 0.56
C ILE A 41 -9.98 5.40 1.94
N SER A 42 -9.57 4.26 2.49
CA SER A 42 -8.98 4.20 3.84
C SER A 42 -7.65 4.94 3.89
N GLY A 43 -6.80 4.78 2.88
CA GLY A 43 -5.52 5.46 2.75
C GLY A 43 -5.65 6.97 2.55
N PHE A 44 -6.62 7.39 1.75
CA PHE A 44 -6.93 8.81 1.54
C PHE A 44 -7.43 9.45 2.84
N TRP A 45 -8.44 8.86 3.47
CA TRP A 45 -9.07 9.47 4.65
C TRP A 45 -8.14 9.48 5.86
N SER A 46 -7.40 8.39 6.09
CA SER A 46 -6.42 8.28 7.18
C SER A 46 -5.29 9.30 7.04
N ALA A 47 -4.72 9.47 5.84
CA ALA A 47 -3.70 10.47 5.61
C ALA A 47 -4.24 11.89 5.69
N TYR A 48 -5.42 12.17 5.11
CA TYR A 48 -5.99 13.52 5.15
C TYR A 48 -6.23 13.99 6.59
N ILE A 49 -6.84 13.14 7.43
CA ILE A 49 -7.12 13.50 8.83
C ILE A 49 -5.82 13.66 9.61
N THR A 50 -4.89 12.70 9.47
CA THR A 50 -3.62 12.72 10.19
C THR A 50 -2.76 13.91 9.81
N GLU A 51 -2.51 14.11 8.51
CA GLU A 51 -1.67 15.21 7.99
C GLU A 51 -2.30 16.56 8.33
N LYS A 52 -3.62 16.70 8.20
CA LYS A 52 -4.30 17.94 8.61
C LYS A 52 -4.15 18.23 10.10
N ALA A 53 -4.29 17.21 10.95
CA ALA A 53 -4.13 17.37 12.39
C ALA A 53 -2.69 17.76 12.76
N GLU A 54 -1.70 17.13 12.14
CA GLU A 54 -0.28 17.42 12.33
C GLU A 54 0.04 18.86 11.90
N ARG A 55 -0.41 19.28 10.71
CA ARG A 55 -0.20 20.64 10.21
C ARG A 55 -0.89 21.72 11.05
N ILE A 56 -2.07 21.44 11.60
CA ILE A 56 -2.74 22.37 12.53
C ILE A 56 -1.94 22.48 13.84
N ARG A 57 -1.45 21.35 14.36
CA ARG A 57 -0.62 21.31 15.56
C ARG A 57 0.67 22.10 15.37
N ASP A 58 1.35 21.93 14.22
CA ASP A 58 2.57 22.68 13.88
C ASP A 58 2.32 24.19 13.91
N ILE A 59 1.18 24.65 13.36
CA ILE A 59 0.82 26.08 13.38
C ILE A 59 0.55 26.57 14.79
N ILE A 60 -0.17 25.82 15.62
CA ILE A 60 -0.43 26.19 17.01
C ILE A 60 0.88 26.30 17.81
N GLU A 61 1.81 25.37 17.58
CA GLU A 61 3.13 25.41 18.23
C GLU A 61 3.94 26.63 17.79
N LEU A 62 3.89 26.99 16.50
CA LEU A 62 4.52 28.19 15.97
C LEU A 62 3.89 29.47 16.52
N GLU A 63 2.56 29.57 16.60
CA GLU A 63 1.85 30.71 17.21
C GLU A 63 2.30 30.92 18.67
N LYS A 64 2.43 29.84 19.43
CA LYS A 64 2.88 29.89 20.83
C LYS A 64 4.31 30.41 20.96
N LYS A 65 5.22 30.02 20.05
CA LYS A 65 6.62 30.48 20.05
C LYS A 65 6.74 31.94 19.60
N LEU A 66 5.86 32.40 18.71
CA LEU A 66 5.86 33.76 18.18
C LEU A 66 5.05 34.75 19.04
N LEU A 67 4.24 34.25 19.99
CA LEU A 67 3.25 35.04 20.74
C LEU A 67 2.32 35.86 19.83
N HIS A 68 2.09 35.36 18.61
CA HIS A 68 1.33 36.04 17.57
C HIS A 68 0.48 35.04 16.78
N THR A 69 -0.71 35.45 16.34
CA THR A 69 -1.60 34.56 15.59
C THR A 69 -1.23 34.49 14.11
N LEU A 70 -1.24 33.28 13.57
CA LEU A 70 -0.98 32.92 12.19
C LEU A 70 -2.27 32.56 11.44
N LYS A 71 -3.46 32.72 12.04
CA LYS A 71 -4.76 32.36 11.43
C LYS A 71 -4.99 32.94 10.03
N ASN A 72 -4.49 34.15 9.75
CA ASN A 72 -4.61 34.81 8.44
C ASN A 72 -3.37 34.62 7.54
N SER A 73 -2.38 33.84 7.97
CA SER A 73 -1.17 33.58 7.18
C SER A 73 -1.48 32.69 5.98
N ARG A 74 -0.64 32.81 4.93
CA ARG A 74 -0.67 31.89 3.79
C ARG A 74 -0.42 30.44 4.23
N MET A 75 0.40 30.24 5.26
CA MET A 75 0.70 28.90 5.81
C MET A 75 -0.54 28.24 6.39
N ALA A 76 -1.34 28.96 7.18
CA ALA A 76 -2.59 28.43 7.75
C ALA A 76 -3.63 28.06 6.69
N LYS A 77 -3.65 28.78 5.56
CA LYS A 77 -4.51 28.45 4.42
C LYS A 77 -3.98 27.25 3.63
N ALA A 78 -2.67 27.09 3.53
CA ALA A 78 -2.02 25.99 2.79
C ALA A 78 -2.17 24.62 3.47
N THR A 79 -2.43 24.58 4.79
CA THR A 79 -2.61 23.33 5.55
C THR A 79 -3.57 22.34 4.90
N LYS A 80 -4.72 22.82 4.37
CA LYS A 80 -5.70 21.93 3.71
C LYS A 80 -5.18 21.36 2.40
N LEU A 81 -4.42 22.15 1.64
CA LEU A 81 -3.88 21.74 0.34
C LEU A 81 -2.80 20.66 0.53
N ILE A 82 -1.87 20.89 1.46
CA ILE A 82 -0.80 19.92 1.79
C ILE A 82 -1.41 18.59 2.26
N ALA A 83 -2.40 18.65 3.16
CA ALA A 83 -3.08 17.45 3.63
C ALA A 83 -3.83 16.70 2.50
N LEU A 84 -4.44 17.45 1.57
CA LEU A 84 -5.13 16.86 0.42
C LEU A 84 -4.16 16.19 -0.56
N GLU A 85 -3.05 16.84 -0.90
CA GLU A 85 -2.02 16.28 -1.78
C GLU A 85 -1.44 14.99 -1.20
N ALA A 86 -1.07 15.02 0.09
CA ALA A 86 -0.59 13.85 0.81
C ALA A 86 -1.62 12.71 0.76
N ALA A 87 -2.90 13.01 1.03
CA ALA A 87 -3.98 12.04 1.00
C ALA A 87 -4.21 11.38 -0.37
N ILE A 88 -4.18 12.17 -1.45
CA ILE A 88 -4.31 11.68 -2.82
C ILE A 88 -3.18 10.70 -3.12
N VAL A 89 -1.92 11.10 -2.91
CA VAL A 89 -0.76 10.25 -3.17
C VAL A 89 -0.84 8.97 -2.32
N ASN A 90 -1.26 9.09 -1.06
CA ASN A 90 -1.38 7.96 -0.16
C ASN A 90 -2.41 6.94 -0.66
N GLY A 91 -3.65 7.36 -0.92
CA GLY A 91 -4.72 6.49 -1.42
C GLY A 91 -4.37 5.85 -2.77
N PHE A 92 -3.92 6.64 -3.75
CA PHE A 92 -3.58 6.11 -5.08
C PHE A 92 -2.41 5.14 -5.04
N SER A 93 -1.40 5.39 -4.20
CA SER A 93 -0.23 4.51 -4.12
C SER A 93 -0.59 3.08 -3.71
N SER A 94 -1.49 2.88 -2.73
CA SER A 94 -1.96 1.55 -2.34
C SER A 94 -2.76 0.87 -3.46
N ALA A 95 -3.71 1.59 -4.04
CA ALA A 95 -4.62 1.04 -5.04
C ALA A 95 -3.87 0.63 -6.31
N LEU A 96 -2.96 1.49 -6.81
CA LEU A 96 -2.19 1.20 -8.01
C LEU A 96 -1.27 0.00 -7.82
N VAL A 97 -0.65 -0.16 -6.65
CA VAL A 97 0.18 -1.33 -6.34
C VAL A 97 -0.66 -2.61 -6.31
N ALA A 98 -1.84 -2.58 -5.68
CA ALA A 98 -2.74 -3.72 -5.65
C ALA A 98 -3.17 -4.15 -7.06
N LEU A 99 -3.55 -3.18 -7.90
CA LEU A 99 -3.94 -3.42 -9.29
C LEU A 99 -2.76 -3.92 -10.15
N PHE A 100 -1.55 -3.42 -9.90
CA PHE A 100 -0.36 -3.88 -10.59
C PHE A 100 -0.05 -5.35 -10.28
N ILE A 101 -0.18 -5.76 -9.01
CA ILE A 101 0.08 -7.14 -8.57
C ILE A 101 -0.85 -8.15 -9.24
N ILE A 102 -2.10 -7.78 -9.56
CA ILE A 102 -3.08 -8.69 -10.17
C ILE A 102 -3.07 -8.72 -11.70
N ILE A 103 -2.18 -7.99 -12.37
CA ILE A 103 -2.04 -8.03 -13.84
C ILE A 103 -2.01 -9.47 -14.40
N PRO A 104 -1.28 -10.43 -13.80
CA PRO A 104 -1.28 -11.82 -14.29
C PRO A 104 -2.67 -12.48 -14.33
N PHE A 105 -3.59 -12.10 -13.44
CA PHE A 105 -4.94 -12.68 -13.42
C PHE A 105 -5.80 -12.22 -14.60
N PHE A 106 -5.55 -11.03 -15.18
CA PHE A 106 -6.20 -10.64 -16.44
C PHE A 106 -5.74 -11.52 -17.61
N LEU A 107 -4.47 -11.94 -17.62
CA LEU A 107 -3.96 -12.85 -18.63
C LEU A 107 -4.58 -14.24 -18.47
N ALA A 108 -4.76 -14.72 -17.24
CA ALA A 108 -5.45 -15.98 -16.96
C ALA A 108 -6.94 -15.94 -17.35
N GLN A 109 -7.63 -14.83 -17.10
CA GLN A 109 -9.04 -14.67 -17.46
C GLN A 109 -9.29 -14.80 -18.98
N ASN A 110 -8.34 -14.33 -19.79
CA ASN A 110 -8.38 -14.41 -21.25
C ASN A 110 -7.76 -15.71 -21.80
N SER A 111 -7.48 -16.69 -20.94
CA SER A 111 -6.88 -17.99 -21.28
C SER A 111 -5.49 -17.91 -21.94
N PHE A 112 -4.74 -16.82 -21.76
CA PHE A 112 -3.36 -16.72 -22.23
C PHE A 112 -2.38 -17.53 -21.38
N ILE A 113 -2.65 -17.65 -20.08
CA ILE A 113 -1.83 -18.41 -19.13
C ILE A 113 -2.69 -19.27 -18.21
N PRO A 114 -2.20 -20.42 -17.71
CA PRO A 114 -2.91 -21.19 -16.69
C PRO A 114 -3.04 -20.40 -15.38
N LEU A 115 -4.14 -20.60 -14.66
CA LEU A 115 -4.41 -19.90 -13.40
C LEU A 115 -3.29 -20.07 -12.36
N LEU A 116 -2.72 -21.28 -12.27
CA LEU A 116 -1.58 -21.57 -11.39
C LEU A 116 -0.37 -20.68 -11.69
N HIS A 117 -0.09 -20.40 -12.97
CA HIS A 117 1.00 -19.52 -13.35
C HIS A 117 0.70 -18.06 -12.98
N ALA A 118 -0.57 -17.64 -13.05
CA ALA A 118 -0.98 -16.31 -12.62
C ALA A 118 -0.74 -16.11 -11.11
N PHE A 119 -1.01 -17.11 -10.27
CA PHE A 119 -0.69 -17.07 -8.85
C PHE A 119 0.81 -16.88 -8.62
N TYR A 120 1.67 -17.72 -9.20
CA TYR A 120 3.12 -17.60 -9.01
C TYR A 120 3.69 -16.28 -9.51
N LEU A 121 3.21 -15.79 -10.67
CA LEU A 121 3.62 -14.50 -11.19
C LEU A 121 3.16 -13.35 -10.29
N SER A 122 1.94 -13.38 -9.79
CA SER A 122 1.40 -12.35 -8.91
C SER A 122 2.14 -12.29 -7.57
N ILE A 123 2.42 -13.45 -6.96
CA ILE A 123 3.21 -13.56 -5.72
C ILE A 123 4.64 -13.03 -5.96
N SER A 124 5.27 -13.44 -7.05
CA SER A 124 6.61 -12.98 -7.42
C SER A 124 6.64 -11.46 -7.64
N LEU A 125 5.62 -10.93 -8.30
CA LEU A 125 5.47 -9.49 -8.55
C LEU A 125 5.28 -8.72 -7.25
N ALA A 126 4.47 -9.23 -6.32
CA ALA A 126 4.29 -8.61 -5.01
C ALA A 126 5.59 -8.58 -4.20
N LEU A 127 6.34 -9.68 -4.15
CA LEU A 127 7.65 -9.74 -3.49
C LEU A 127 8.66 -8.78 -4.15
N PHE A 128 8.66 -8.72 -5.49
CA PHE A 128 9.48 -7.76 -6.23
C PHE A 128 9.14 -6.32 -5.87
N VAL A 129 7.85 -5.96 -5.81
CA VAL A 129 7.40 -4.62 -5.41
C VAL A 129 7.83 -4.30 -3.98
N LEU A 130 7.71 -5.24 -3.04
CA LEU A 130 8.16 -5.05 -1.66
C LEU A 130 9.68 -4.83 -1.57
N ALA A 131 10.46 -5.64 -2.28
CA ALA A 131 11.91 -5.49 -2.33
C ALA A 131 12.31 -4.15 -2.96
N PHE A 132 11.66 -3.77 -4.07
CA PHE A 132 11.89 -2.50 -4.75
C PHE A 132 11.56 -1.31 -3.86
N LEU A 133 10.39 -1.33 -3.21
CA LEU A 133 9.96 -0.26 -2.30
C LEU A 133 10.91 -0.14 -1.10
N GLY A 134 11.37 -1.26 -0.55
CA GLY A 134 12.35 -1.27 0.54
C GLY A 134 13.70 -0.71 0.10
N ALA A 135 14.19 -1.08 -1.08
CA ALA A 135 15.43 -0.52 -1.62
C ALA A 135 15.31 1.00 -1.93
N PHE A 136 14.15 1.43 -2.42
CA PHE A 136 13.86 2.84 -2.70
C PHE A 136 13.83 3.68 -1.43
N LEU A 137 13.13 3.22 -0.40
CA LEU A 137 13.09 3.91 0.90
C LEU A 137 14.46 3.98 1.58
N ALA A 138 15.30 2.96 1.38
CA ALA A 138 16.65 2.97 1.92
C ALA A 138 17.52 4.05 1.27
N ALA A 139 17.37 4.22 -0.04
CA ALA A 139 18.05 5.27 -0.78
C ALA A 139 17.66 6.68 -0.29
N LEU A 140 16.37 6.88 0.05
CA LEU A 140 15.88 8.15 0.61
C LEU A 140 16.29 8.39 2.07
N SER A 141 16.44 7.32 2.87
CA SER A 141 16.74 7.41 4.31
C SER A 141 18.23 7.31 4.64
N HIS A 142 19.12 7.30 3.63
CA HIS A 142 20.57 7.06 3.79
C HIS A 142 20.90 5.77 4.57
N GLN A 143 20.02 4.77 4.53
CA GLN A 143 20.22 3.46 5.13
C GLN A 143 20.73 2.46 4.08
N SER A 144 21.28 1.34 4.53
CA SER A 144 21.70 0.27 3.63
C SER A 144 20.50 -0.34 2.89
N LYS A 145 20.53 -0.31 1.56
CA LYS A 145 19.48 -0.82 0.66
C LYS A 145 19.05 -2.24 0.98
N LEU A 146 20.03 -3.12 1.23
CA LEU A 146 19.78 -4.52 1.54
C LEU A 146 18.99 -4.71 2.83
N ILE A 147 19.32 -3.99 3.91
CA ILE A 147 18.66 -4.15 5.21
C ILE A 147 17.18 -3.75 5.14
N LEU A 148 16.85 -2.67 4.42
CA LEU A 148 15.46 -2.23 4.37
C LEU A 148 14.63 -3.08 3.39
N ALA A 149 15.23 -3.52 2.28
CA ALA A 149 14.59 -4.47 1.37
C ALA A 149 14.29 -5.81 2.08
N THR A 150 15.23 -6.34 2.87
CA THR A 150 14.99 -7.56 3.63
C THR A 150 13.93 -7.39 4.71
N LYS A 151 13.87 -6.24 5.40
CA LYS A 151 12.78 -5.94 6.35
C LYS A 151 11.41 -5.93 5.67
N MET A 152 11.28 -5.33 4.50
CA MET A 152 10.01 -5.30 3.77
C MET A 152 9.62 -6.68 3.21
N LEU A 153 10.59 -7.43 2.69
CA LEU A 153 10.37 -8.82 2.28
C LEU A 153 9.93 -9.70 3.46
N PHE A 154 10.52 -9.50 4.65
CA PHE A 154 10.15 -10.25 5.84
C PHE A 154 8.66 -10.08 6.19
N ALA A 155 8.11 -8.87 6.05
CA ALA A 155 6.67 -8.65 6.24
C ALA A 155 5.80 -9.42 5.22
N GLY A 156 6.23 -9.48 3.95
CA GLY A 156 5.56 -10.31 2.94
C GLY A 156 5.66 -11.81 3.24
N LEU A 157 6.83 -12.27 3.70
CA LEU A 157 7.04 -13.65 4.12
C LEU A 157 6.20 -14.01 5.36
N LEU A 158 6.00 -13.09 6.29
CA LEU A 158 5.09 -13.29 7.42
C LEU A 158 3.64 -13.45 6.95
N ALA A 159 3.19 -12.66 5.97
CA ALA A 159 1.86 -12.83 5.40
C ALA A 159 1.70 -14.21 4.75
N ILE A 160 2.68 -14.65 3.95
CA ILE A 160 2.71 -15.99 3.35
C ILE A 160 2.71 -17.08 4.44
N GLY A 161 3.57 -16.95 5.45
CA GLY A 161 3.68 -17.92 6.54
C GLY A 161 2.40 -18.03 7.36
N PHE A 162 1.71 -16.91 7.60
CA PHE A 162 0.39 -16.91 8.24
C PHE A 162 -0.66 -17.60 7.36
N SER A 163 -0.68 -17.35 6.05
CA SER A 163 -1.58 -18.05 5.13
C SER A 163 -1.34 -19.56 5.14
N LEU A 164 -0.08 -20.01 5.12
CA LEU A 164 0.26 -21.44 5.19
C LEU A 164 -0.13 -22.08 6.53
N LEU A 165 -0.02 -21.35 7.64
CA LEU A 165 -0.50 -21.82 8.94
C LEU A 165 -2.02 -22.06 8.91
N LEU A 166 -2.77 -21.23 8.21
CA LEU A 166 -4.22 -21.39 8.04
C LEU A 166 -4.57 -22.61 7.16
N GLU A 167 -3.73 -23.00 6.21
CA GLU A 167 -3.91 -24.22 5.41
C GLU A 167 -3.77 -25.50 6.26
N ALA A 168 -2.91 -25.45 7.27
CA ALA A 168 -2.61 -26.59 8.13
C ALA A 168 -3.66 -26.84 9.23
N LEU A 169 -4.65 -25.95 9.37
CA LEU A 169 -5.77 -26.01 10.32
C LEU A 169 -6.98 -26.73 9.71
#